data_AF-A0AAV6FT41-F1
#
_entry.id   AF-A0AAV6FT41-F1
#
_cell.length_a   1.000
_cell.length_b   1.000
_cell.length_c   1.000
_cell.angle_alpha   90.00
_cell.angle_beta   90.00
_cell.angle_gamma   90.00
#
_symmetry.space_group_name_H-M   'P 1'
#
loop_
_entity.id
_entity.type
_entity.pdbx_description
1 polymer ?
#
loop_
_entity_poly.entity_id
_entity_poly.type
_entity_poly.pdbx_seq_one_letter_code
_entity_poly.pdbx_strand_id
1 'polypeptide(L)'
;MNNLNDPDWDRGPEQGAGGNNSKWNYVPFIPLLGFAAIQWVRSKHAQKLEQDLETERKTVAILKAKKDQEQILWQEVEKKLMERQHIYCSLTTPKVYRKPIENDLLDMAVHEPALAQLNMKKDLENIFMNDRSCRLRERRQAHERESDVGLSEDLERKEFSAETQDSRGVSAGYTAH
;
A
#
# COMPACT_ATOMS: atom_id res chain seq x y z
N MET A 1 -89.45 -60.29 1.92
CA MET A 1 -89.31 -58.89 2.33
C MET A 1 -87.97 -58.76 3.01
N ASN A 2 -87.14 -57.86 2.48
CA ASN A 2 -85.77 -57.62 2.92
C ASN A 2 -85.80 -56.75 4.17
N ASN A 3 -85.04 -57.09 5.20
CA ASN A 3 -84.74 -56.16 6.29
C ASN A 3 -83.42 -55.46 5.93
N LEU A 4 -83.52 -54.28 5.30
CA LEU A 4 -82.39 -53.38 5.04
C LEU A 4 -82.26 -52.41 6.22
N ASN A 5 -81.63 -52.80 7.34
CA ASN A 5 -81.03 -51.81 8.25
C ASN A 5 -80.05 -52.38 9.31
N ASP A 6 -79.23 -53.37 9.00
CA ASP A 6 -78.08 -53.67 9.87
C ASP A 6 -76.80 -53.13 9.23
N PRO A 7 -76.17 -52.09 9.79
CA PRO A 7 -74.85 -51.66 9.35
C PRO A 7 -73.81 -52.70 9.78
N ASP A 8 -73.48 -53.61 8.86
CA ASP A 8 -72.35 -54.53 8.89
C ASP A 8 -71.03 -53.76 8.75
N TRP A 9 -70.58 -53.12 9.84
CA TRP A 9 -69.22 -52.55 9.94
C TRP A 9 -68.28 -53.41 10.80
N ASP A 10 -68.77 -54.55 11.31
CA ASP A 10 -67.99 -55.50 12.12
C ASP A 10 -67.31 -56.58 11.26
N ARG A 11 -66.69 -56.17 10.15
CA ARG A 11 -65.70 -57.00 9.44
C ARG A 11 -64.32 -56.40 9.61
N GLY A 12 -63.67 -56.80 10.71
CA GLY A 12 -62.21 -56.80 10.80
C GLY A 12 -61.61 -57.57 9.61
N PRO A 13 -60.40 -57.25 9.15
CA PRO A 13 -59.87 -57.78 7.91
C PRO A 13 -59.68 -59.30 8.00
N GLU A 14 -60.54 -60.05 7.30
CA GLU A 14 -60.33 -61.46 7.00
C GLU A 14 -59.05 -61.61 6.17
N GLN A 15 -58.18 -62.50 6.64
CA GLN A 15 -56.93 -62.88 5.98
C GLN A 15 -57.24 -63.70 4.73
N GLY A 16 -57.41 -63.01 3.61
CA GLY A 16 -57.48 -63.60 2.27
C GLY A 16 -56.08 -63.89 1.72
N ALA A 17 -55.81 -65.18 1.51
CA ALA A 17 -54.63 -65.69 0.83
C ALA A 17 -54.59 -65.28 -0.65
N GLY A 18 -53.38 -65.07 -1.20
CA GLY A 18 -53.13 -65.23 -2.64
C GLY A 18 -53.04 -63.95 -3.46
N GLY A 19 -51.84 -63.35 -3.47
CA GLY A 19 -51.17 -62.82 -4.66
C GLY A 19 -51.90 -61.82 -5.57
N ASN A 20 -51.60 -60.53 -5.41
CA ASN A 20 -51.02 -59.66 -6.43
C ASN A 20 -51.00 -58.18 -6.00
N ASN A 21 -50.00 -57.47 -6.54
CA ASN A 21 -50.02 -56.04 -6.83
C ASN A 21 -49.77 -55.04 -5.67
N SER A 22 -48.49 -54.71 -5.55
CA SER A 22 -47.84 -53.56 -4.91
C SER A 22 -48.35 -52.16 -5.34
N LYS A 23 -49.65 -51.97 -5.59
CA LYS A 23 -50.20 -50.74 -6.20
C LYS A 23 -50.01 -49.48 -5.35
N TRP A 24 -49.94 -49.60 -4.03
CA TRP A 24 -49.90 -48.45 -3.12
C TRP A 24 -48.88 -48.54 -1.97
N ASN A 25 -48.01 -49.56 -1.95
CA ASN A 25 -46.98 -49.70 -0.90
C ASN A 25 -45.88 -48.62 -0.97
N TYR A 26 -45.80 -47.89 -2.09
CA TYR A 26 -44.80 -46.83 -2.30
C TYR A 26 -45.27 -45.44 -1.86
N VAL A 27 -46.58 -45.24 -1.63
CA VAL A 27 -47.15 -43.93 -1.24
C VAL A 27 -46.47 -43.30 -0.01
N PRO A 28 -46.17 -44.03 1.09
CA PRO A 28 -45.52 -43.41 2.24
C PRO A 28 -44.06 -42.99 1.99
N PHE A 29 -43.41 -43.53 0.95
CA PHE A 29 -42.02 -43.19 0.61
C PHE A 29 -41.91 -42.01 -0.38
N ILE A 30 -42.97 -41.70 -1.13
CA ILE A 30 -42.99 -40.59 -2.09
C ILE A 30 -42.70 -39.23 -1.42
N PRO A 31 -43.31 -38.89 -0.26
CA PRO A 31 -43.00 -37.64 0.44
C PRO A 31 -41.55 -37.58 0.94
N LEU A 32 -41.00 -38.69 1.42
CA LEU A 32 -39.62 -38.77 1.90
C LEU A 32 -38.62 -38.57 0.75
N LEU A 33 -38.86 -39.21 -0.39
CA LEU A 33 -38.05 -39.05 -1.60
C LEU A 33 -38.15 -37.62 -2.16
N GLY A 34 -39.37 -37.05 -2.17
CA GLY A 34 -39.59 -35.66 -2.58
C GLY A 34 -38.88 -34.66 -1.67
N PHE A 35 -38.96 -34.83 -0.36
CA PHE A 35 -38.27 -33.97 0.61
C PHE A 35 -36.74 -34.09 0.48
N ALA A 36 -36.21 -35.31 0.32
CA ALA A 36 -34.79 -35.52 0.08
C ALA A 36 -34.30 -34.82 -1.21
N ALA A 37 -35.08 -34.90 -2.29
CA ALA A 37 -34.78 -34.21 -3.55
C ALA A 37 -34.81 -32.67 -3.38
N ILE A 38 -35.81 -32.13 -2.67
CA ILE A 38 -35.91 -30.69 -2.39
C ILE A 38 -34.75 -30.22 -1.51
N GLN A 39 -34.39 -30.98 -0.48
CA GLN A 39 -33.25 -30.66 0.38
C GLN A 39 -31.93 -30.75 -0.40
N TRP A 40 -31.78 -31.72 -1.31
CA TRP A 40 -30.61 -31.81 -2.19
C TRP A 40 -30.53 -30.62 -3.16
N VAL A 41 -31.63 -30.22 -3.79
CA VAL A 41 -31.71 -29.04 -4.66
C VAL A 41 -31.33 -27.77 -3.88
N ARG A 42 -31.93 -27.55 -2.70
CA ARG A 42 -31.62 -26.38 -1.85
C ARG A 42 -30.16 -26.40 -1.37
N SER A 43 -29.64 -27.58 -0.99
CA SER A 43 -28.24 -27.77 -0.60
C SER A 43 -27.28 -27.44 -1.75
N LYS A 44 -27.59 -27.89 -2.98
CA LYS A 44 -26.82 -27.56 -4.19
C LYS A 44 -26.76 -26.07 -4.46
N HIS A 45 -27.86 -25.35 -4.30
CA HIS A 45 -27.91 -23.90 -4.47
C HIS A 45 -27.10 -23.15 -3.40
N ALA A 46 -27.17 -23.57 -2.13
CA ALA A 46 -26.40 -22.99 -1.05
C ALA A 46 -24.89 -23.15 -1.28
N GLN A 47 -24.46 -24.36 -1.66
CA GLN A 47 -23.05 -24.65 -1.93
C GLN A 47 -22.48 -23.87 -3.12
N LYS A 48 -23.31 -23.62 -4.15
CA LYS A 48 -22.89 -22.86 -5.34
C LYS A 48 -22.59 -21.40 -5.00
N LEU A 49 -23.43 -20.78 -4.16
CA LEU A 49 -23.22 -19.41 -3.69
C LEU A 49 -21.90 -19.27 -2.92
N GLU A 50 -21.62 -20.23 -2.02
CA GLU A 50 -20.37 -20.24 -1.25
C GLU A 50 -19.14 -20.39 -2.16
N GLN A 51 -19.21 -21.28 -3.15
CA GLN A 51 -18.13 -21.45 -4.13
C GLN A 51 -17.89 -20.19 -4.96
N ASP A 52 -18.95 -19.56 -5.45
CA ASP A 52 -18.83 -18.35 -6.25
C ASP A 52 -18.23 -17.20 -5.40
N LEU A 53 -18.69 -17.03 -4.16
CA LEU A 53 -18.10 -16.07 -3.21
C LEU A 53 -16.64 -16.38 -2.89
N GLU A 54 -16.26 -17.65 -2.73
CA GLU A 54 -14.86 -18.01 -2.51
C GLU A 54 -13.98 -17.69 -3.72
N THR A 55 -14.48 -17.93 -4.93
CA THR A 55 -13.73 -17.58 -6.14
C THR A 55 -13.57 -16.08 -6.27
N GLU A 56 -14.62 -15.30 -6.03
CA GLU A 56 -14.54 -13.84 -6.03
C GLU A 56 -13.62 -13.31 -4.93
N ARG A 57 -13.67 -13.89 -3.73
CA ARG A 57 -12.74 -13.53 -2.65
C ARG A 57 -11.30 -13.80 -3.02
N LYS A 58 -11.02 -14.96 -3.65
CA LYS A 58 -9.67 -15.32 -4.13
C LYS A 58 -9.20 -14.36 -5.22
N THR A 59 -10.05 -14.02 -6.19
CA THR A 59 -9.68 -13.06 -7.25
C THR A 59 -9.44 -11.67 -6.69
N VAL A 60 -10.31 -11.17 -5.80
CA VAL A 60 -10.12 -9.89 -5.11
C VAL A 60 -8.83 -9.88 -4.28
N ALA A 61 -8.50 -10.97 -3.59
CA ALA A 61 -7.26 -11.07 -2.82
C ALA A 61 -6.01 -11.00 -3.72
N ILE A 62 -6.03 -11.67 -4.87
CA ILE A 62 -4.93 -11.63 -5.86
C ILE A 62 -4.78 -10.23 -6.45
N LEU A 63 -5.89 -9.60 -6.85
CA LEU A 63 -5.87 -8.23 -7.38
C LEU A 63 -5.37 -7.23 -6.35
N LYS A 64 -5.77 -7.39 -5.08
CA LYS A 64 -5.28 -6.56 -3.98
C LYS A 64 -3.79 -6.76 -3.77
N ALA A 65 -3.30 -8.00 -3.71
CA ALA A 65 -1.88 -8.29 -3.55
C ALA A 65 -1.04 -7.70 -4.70
N LYS A 66 -1.53 -7.77 -5.94
CA LYS A 66 -0.88 -7.16 -7.10
C LYS A 66 -0.83 -5.63 -6.99
N LYS A 67 -1.93 -5.00 -6.57
CA LYS A 67 -1.97 -3.54 -6.36
C LYS A 67 -1.01 -3.10 -5.26
N ASP A 68 -0.96 -3.84 -4.16
CA ASP A 68 -0.05 -3.57 -3.05
C ASP A 68 1.41 -3.74 -3.50
N GLN A 69 1.72 -4.72 -4.35
CA GLN A 69 3.04 -4.89 -4.96
C GLN A 69 3.43 -3.68 -5.82
N GLU A 70 2.54 -3.20 -6.70
CA GLU A 70 2.79 -2.01 -7.52
C GLU A 70 3.02 -0.78 -6.63
N GLN A 71 2.25 -0.61 -5.56
CA GLN A 71 2.43 0.50 -4.63
C GLN A 71 3.78 0.46 -3.92
N ILE A 72 4.23 -0.71 -3.48
CA ILE A 72 5.55 -0.88 -2.84
C ILE A 72 6.67 -0.53 -3.84
N LEU A 73 6.54 -0.97 -5.09
CA LEU A 73 7.49 -0.62 -6.15
C LEU A 73 7.61 0.90 -6.33
N TRP A 74 6.48 1.61 -6.43
CA TRP A 74 6.49 3.07 -6.55
C TRP A 74 7.10 3.77 -5.33
N GLN A 75 6.85 3.26 -4.13
CA GLN A 75 7.47 3.79 -2.91
C GLN A 75 9.00 3.61 -2.91
N GLU A 76 9.51 2.48 -3.40
CA GLU A 76 10.96 2.26 -3.49
C GLU A 76 11.60 3.18 -4.55
N VAL A 77 10.94 3.36 -5.69
CA VAL A 77 11.35 4.34 -6.71
C VAL A 77 11.39 5.76 -6.12
N GLU A 78 10.32 6.18 -5.45
CA GLU A 78 10.24 7.50 -4.81
C GLU A 78 11.36 7.69 -3.78
N LYS A 79 11.58 6.70 -2.92
CA LYS A 79 12.64 6.73 -1.91
C LYS A 79 14.02 6.91 -2.54
N LYS A 80 14.35 6.15 -3.59
CA LYS A 80 15.63 6.28 -4.30
C LYS A 80 15.77 7.62 -5.02
N LEU A 81 14.69 8.14 -5.60
CA LEU A 81 14.69 9.49 -6.19
C LEU A 81 14.94 10.57 -5.13
N MET A 82 14.32 10.44 -3.95
CA MET A 82 14.53 11.35 -2.82
C MET A 82 15.96 11.24 -2.27
N GLU A 83 16.52 10.03 -2.19
CA GLU A 83 17.90 9.80 -1.77
C GLU A 83 18.90 10.39 -2.76
N ARG A 84 18.67 10.18 -4.07
CA ARG A 84 19.43 10.86 -5.13
C ARG A 84 19.35 12.36 -4.95
N GLN A 85 18.15 12.93 -4.74
CA GLN A 85 17.97 14.36 -4.57
C GLN A 85 18.72 14.87 -3.34
N HIS A 86 18.68 14.14 -2.23
CA HIS A 86 19.44 14.47 -1.02
C HIS A 86 20.94 14.53 -1.30
N ILE A 87 21.51 13.51 -1.95
CA ILE A 87 22.94 13.47 -2.30
C ILE A 87 23.30 14.57 -3.32
N TYR A 88 22.44 14.81 -4.31
CA TYR A 88 22.68 15.81 -5.35
C TYR A 88 22.72 17.23 -4.79
N CYS A 89 21.90 17.50 -3.77
CA CYS A 89 21.74 18.82 -3.16
C CYS A 89 22.52 19.02 -1.87
N SER A 90 23.11 17.95 -1.32
CA SER A 90 23.95 18.02 -0.14
C SER A 90 25.29 18.63 -0.48
N LEU A 91 25.78 19.52 0.38
CA LEU A 91 27.13 20.07 0.28
C LEU A 91 28.18 19.14 0.90
N THR A 92 27.77 18.27 1.82
CA THR A 92 28.67 17.40 2.60
C THR A 92 28.76 16.00 2.05
N THR A 93 27.73 15.53 1.35
CA THR A 93 27.67 14.16 0.85
C THR A 93 28.46 14.02 -0.46
N PRO A 94 29.41 13.08 -0.57
CA PRO A 94 30.15 12.88 -1.81
C PRO A 94 29.24 12.49 -2.98
N LYS A 95 29.40 13.19 -4.12
CA LYS A 95 28.61 12.93 -5.34
C LYS A 95 28.87 11.55 -5.97
N VAL A 96 29.91 10.84 -5.52
CA VAL A 96 30.23 9.46 -5.96
C VAL A 96 29.06 8.50 -5.67
N TYR A 97 28.35 8.69 -4.55
CA TYR A 97 27.21 7.85 -4.17
C TYR A 97 25.95 8.07 -5.03
N ARG A 98 25.92 9.13 -5.86
CA ARG A 98 24.80 9.41 -6.76
C ARG A 98 24.67 8.35 -7.87
N LYS A 99 25.81 7.93 -8.45
CA LYS A 99 25.81 7.04 -9.63
C LYS A 99 25.22 5.65 -9.39
N PRO A 100 25.51 4.97 -8.26
CA PRO A 100 24.85 3.72 -7.92
C PRO A 100 23.32 3.83 -7.92
N ILE A 101 22.77 4.91 -7.34
CA ILE A 101 21.32 5.11 -7.26
C ILE A 101 20.71 5.39 -8.63
N GLU A 102 21.37 6.20 -9.46
CA GLU A 102 20.91 6.43 -10.84
C GLU A 102 20.88 5.15 -11.66
N ASN A 103 21.94 4.34 -11.59
CA ASN A 103 22.01 3.09 -12.33
C ASN A 103 20.96 2.09 -11.87
N ASP A 104 20.75 1.99 -10.56
CA ASP A 104 19.73 1.11 -9.98
C ASP A 104 18.30 1.54 -10.34
N LEU A 105 18.02 2.85 -10.36
CA LEU A 105 16.75 3.40 -10.87
C LEU A 105 16.53 3.09 -12.36
N LEU A 106 17.58 3.19 -13.18
CA LEU A 106 17.50 2.83 -14.60
C LEU A 106 17.32 1.33 -14.81
N ASP A 107 17.95 0.51 -13.97
CA ASP A 107 17.82 -0.95 -14.02
C ASP A 107 16.40 -1.41 -13.66
N MET A 108 15.83 -0.91 -12.55
CA MET A 108 14.44 -1.17 -12.20
C MET A 108 13.47 -0.70 -13.30
N ALA A 109 13.73 0.45 -13.93
CA ALA A 109 12.90 0.95 -15.01
C ALA A 109 12.91 0.08 -16.28
N VAL A 110 13.93 -0.78 -16.45
CA VAL A 110 14.00 -1.77 -17.54
C VAL A 110 13.34 -3.09 -17.15
N HIS A 111 13.62 -3.58 -15.95
CA HIS A 111 13.21 -4.91 -15.53
C HIS A 111 11.76 -4.96 -15.03
N GLU A 112 11.26 -3.88 -14.43
CA GLU A 112 9.90 -3.84 -13.89
C GLU A 112 8.88 -3.51 -14.98
N PRO A 113 7.94 -4.42 -15.29
CA PRO A 113 7.01 -4.25 -16.41
C PRO A 113 6.07 -3.06 -16.20
N ALA A 114 5.78 -2.69 -14.95
CA ALA A 114 4.97 -1.52 -14.63
C ALA A 114 5.66 -0.20 -15.01
N LEU A 115 6.99 -0.13 -14.90
CA LEU A 115 7.79 1.06 -15.20
C LEU A 115 8.20 1.10 -16.68
N ALA A 116 8.51 -0.07 -17.26
CA ALA A 116 8.90 -0.20 -18.65
C ALA A 116 7.77 0.22 -19.60
N GLN A 117 6.51 -0.13 -19.29
CA GLN A 117 5.34 0.29 -20.06
C GLN A 117 5.19 1.82 -20.13
N LEU A 118 5.67 2.53 -19.12
CA LEU A 118 5.63 3.99 -19.03
C LEU A 118 6.86 4.66 -19.67
N ASN A 119 7.77 3.90 -20.30
CA ASN A 119 9.05 4.39 -20.82
C ASN A 119 9.89 5.12 -19.75
N MET A 120 9.73 4.75 -18.49
CA MET A 120 10.29 5.49 -17.36
C MET A 120 11.82 5.61 -17.41
N LYS A 121 12.52 4.63 -17.98
CA LYS A 121 13.97 4.70 -18.20
C LYS A 121 14.37 5.96 -18.97
N LYS A 122 13.69 6.25 -20.08
CA LYS A 122 14.00 7.38 -20.94
C LYS A 122 13.71 8.71 -20.24
N ASP A 123 12.60 8.76 -19.50
CA ASP A 123 12.23 9.94 -18.72
C ASP A 123 13.25 10.20 -17.59
N LEU A 124 13.68 9.14 -16.90
CA LEU A 124 14.72 9.22 -15.87
C LEU A 124 16.07 9.66 -16.45
N GLU A 125 16.50 9.11 -17.59
CA GLU A 125 17.72 9.55 -18.29
C GLU A 125 17.66 11.05 -18.61
N ASN A 126 16.52 11.50 -19.15
CA ASN A 126 16.31 12.91 -19.48
C ASN A 126 16.34 13.80 -18.22
N ILE A 127 15.68 13.37 -17.14
CA ILE A 127 15.71 14.07 -15.85
C ILE A 127 17.16 14.13 -15.35
N PHE A 128 17.87 13.01 -15.26
CA PHE A 128 19.22 12.98 -14.69
C PHE A 128 20.23 13.85 -15.44
N MET A 129 20.07 13.96 -16.77
CA MET A 129 20.89 14.81 -17.64
C MET A 129 20.55 16.30 -17.49
N ASN A 130 19.26 16.64 -17.30
CA ASN A 130 18.78 18.03 -17.33
C ASN A 130 18.41 18.61 -15.96
N ASP A 131 18.53 17.84 -14.88
CA ASP A 131 18.15 18.25 -13.53
C ASP A 131 19.02 19.39 -12.99
N ARG A 132 18.39 20.56 -12.83
CA ARG A 132 18.99 21.79 -12.31
C ARG A 132 18.43 22.18 -10.93
N SER A 133 17.67 21.31 -10.29
CA SER A 133 16.81 21.64 -9.15
C SER A 133 17.57 22.24 -7.96
N CYS A 134 18.84 21.90 -7.77
CA CYS A 134 19.66 22.41 -6.66
C CYS A 134 20.63 23.54 -6.99
N ARG A 135 20.56 24.08 -8.22
CA ARG A 135 21.29 25.31 -8.60
C ARG A 135 20.95 26.53 -7.72
N LEU A 136 19.84 26.50 -6.99
CA LEU A 136 19.39 27.60 -6.12
C LEU A 136 19.84 27.46 -4.66
N ARG A 137 20.19 26.24 -4.19
CA ARG A 137 20.54 26.01 -2.77
C ARG A 137 21.99 26.42 -2.48
N GLU A 138 22.89 26.21 -3.43
CA GLU A 138 24.30 26.66 -3.35
C GLU A 138 24.42 28.19 -3.20
N ARG A 139 23.56 28.98 -3.86
CA ARG A 139 23.60 30.46 -3.74
C ARG A 139 23.15 30.97 -2.38
N ARG A 140 22.18 30.32 -1.75
CA ARG A 140 21.64 30.76 -0.44
C ARG A 140 22.64 30.46 0.69
N GLN A 141 23.29 29.30 0.65
CA GLN A 141 24.28 28.91 1.65
C GLN A 141 25.64 29.63 1.49
N ALA A 142 26.02 30.01 0.26
CA ALA A 142 27.16 30.91 0.05
C ALA A 142 26.92 32.28 0.71
N HIS A 143 25.70 32.82 0.57
CA HIS A 143 25.32 34.09 1.18
C HIS A 143 25.26 34.01 2.72
N GLU A 144 24.80 32.89 3.29
CA GLU A 144 24.79 32.67 4.76
C GLU A 144 26.21 32.57 5.33
N ARG A 145 27.13 31.85 4.69
CA ARG A 145 28.54 31.80 5.14
C ARG A 145 29.26 33.14 5.03
N GLU A 146 29.01 33.92 3.97
CA GLU A 146 29.54 35.29 3.88
C GLU A 146 28.95 36.21 4.97
N SER A 147 27.69 35.99 5.36
CA SER A 147 27.03 36.77 6.42
C SER A 147 27.59 36.45 7.83
N ASP A 148 27.88 35.17 8.12
CA ASP A 148 28.47 34.75 9.39
C ASP A 148 29.93 35.22 9.56
N VAL A 149 30.71 35.21 8.47
CA VAL A 149 32.09 35.73 8.47
C VAL A 149 32.11 37.25 8.67
N GLY A 150 31.22 37.99 7.98
CA GLY A 150 31.12 39.44 8.16
C GLY A 150 30.71 39.86 9.58
N LEU A 151 29.84 39.08 10.25
CA LEU A 151 29.44 39.36 11.62
C LEU A 151 30.57 39.15 12.63
N SER A 152 31.47 38.19 12.39
CA SER A 152 32.66 37.94 13.21
C SER A 152 33.69 39.06 13.08
N GLU A 153 33.98 39.53 11.86
CA GLU A 153 34.92 40.63 11.62
C GLU A 153 34.44 41.96 12.21
N ASP A 154 33.12 42.20 12.20
CA ASP A 154 32.51 43.39 12.80
C ASP A 154 32.56 43.40 14.34
N LEU A 155 32.59 42.23 14.98
CA LEU A 155 32.76 42.08 16.44
C LEU A 155 34.21 42.32 16.85
N GLU A 156 35.19 41.72 16.14
CA GLU A 156 36.62 41.95 16.40
C GLU A 156 37.02 43.42 16.19
N ARG A 157 36.45 44.10 15.17
CA ARG A 157 36.68 45.53 14.96
C ARG A 157 36.14 46.40 16.11
N LYS A 158 35.04 46.00 16.75
CA LYS A 158 34.46 46.72 17.90
C LYS A 158 35.26 46.51 19.17
N GLU A 159 35.78 45.31 19.41
CA GLU A 159 36.69 45.04 20.54
C GLU A 159 38.02 45.80 20.39
N PHE A 160 38.63 45.79 19.21
CA PHE A 160 39.88 46.52 18.95
C PHE A 160 39.73 48.05 19.13
N SER A 161 38.54 48.58 18.80
CA SER A 161 38.25 50.01 18.97
C SER A 161 37.95 50.41 20.42
N ALA A 162 37.51 49.47 21.27
CA ALA A 162 37.32 49.70 22.70
C ALA A 162 38.65 49.72 23.47
N GLU A 163 39.61 48.86 23.09
CA GLU A 163 40.90 48.76 23.77
C GLU A 163 41.84 49.95 23.50
N THR A 164 41.67 50.61 22.35
CA THR A 164 42.48 51.78 21.96
C THR A 164 42.09 53.07 22.74
N GLN A 165 40.93 53.11 23.41
CA GLN A 165 40.50 54.27 24.19
C GLN A 165 40.99 54.29 25.65
N ASP A 166 41.42 53.14 26.21
CA ASP A 166 41.90 53.06 27.60
C ASP A 166 43.40 53.45 27.73
N SER A 167 44.16 53.38 26.64
CA SER A 167 45.61 53.70 26.64
C SER A 167 45.95 55.19 26.41
N ARG A 168 44.97 56.09 26.26
CA ARG A 168 45.19 57.55 26.13
C ARG A 168 44.86 58.36 27.38
N GLY A 169 44.80 57.71 28.54
CA GLY A 169 44.42 58.32 29.81
C GLY A 169 45.54 58.58 30.82
N VAL A 170 46.83 58.55 30.45
CA VAL A 170 47.91 58.86 31.42
C VAL A 170 49.05 59.63 30.73
N SER A 171 48.98 60.97 30.72
CA SER A 171 50.18 61.80 30.62
C SER A 171 49.97 63.22 31.12
N ALA A 172 50.98 63.68 31.85
CA ALA A 172 51.33 65.06 32.21
C ALA A 172 50.68 65.68 33.45
N GLY A 173 51.50 65.79 34.52
CA GLY A 173 51.20 66.66 35.66
C GLY A 173 52.22 66.62 36.81
N TYR A 174 53.51 66.87 36.54
CA TYR A 174 54.46 67.26 37.60
C TYR A 174 55.23 68.51 37.17
N THR A 175 54.82 69.64 37.73
CA THR A 175 55.53 70.92 37.66
C THR A 175 56.47 71.05 38.85
N ALA A 176 57.75 71.27 38.58
CA ALA A 176 58.75 71.69 39.55
C ALA A 176 58.70 73.21 39.75
N HIS A 177 58.62 73.66 41.00
CA HIS A 177 59.48 74.68 41.64
C HIS A 177 58.99 75.02 43.05
#